data_AF-A0A820DK13-F1
#
_entry.id   AF-A0A820DK13-F1
#
_cell.length_a   1.000
_cell.length_b   1.000
_cell.length_c   1.000
_cell.angle_alpha   90.00
_cell.angle_beta   90.00
_cell.angle_gamma   90.00
#
_symmetry.space_group_name_H-M   'P 1'
#
loop_
_entity.id
_entity.type
_entity.pdbx_description
1 polymer ?
#
loop_
_entity_poly.entity_id
_entity_poly.type
_entity_poly.pdbx_seq_one_letter_code
_entity_poly.pdbx_strand_id
1 'polypeptide(L)'
;CSMSSFYNKTNLPSNEDIQNTFKDFKDNQIISCIDYFEKRKRSRCHVYSYPYQLKHYDNITNNFRDGLFKCVCEVSLYDEHPFEHEFFLRITQSFPLLETLTVINEQRQNNKRFRKSKNENEDLLIVKYPHLIQLNLREAHTDYHEQFLFDTKTCLSNDVHIRMNYRLAKK
;
A
#
# COMPACT_ATOMS: atom_id res chain seq x y z
N CYS A 1 -13.84 0.42 -8.20
CA CYS A 1 -12.54 0.83 -8.78
C CYS A 1 -12.45 0.15 -10.15
N SER A 2 -12.17 0.90 -11.22
CA SER A 2 -11.85 0.30 -12.52
C SER A 2 -10.32 0.24 -12.68
N MET A 3 -9.83 -0.90 -13.16
CA MET A 3 -8.42 -1.14 -13.41
C MET A 3 -8.20 -1.35 -14.91
N SER A 4 -7.36 -0.51 -15.52
CA SER A 4 -6.96 -0.65 -16.92
C SER A 4 -5.45 -0.84 -17.00
N SER A 5 -5.01 -1.81 -17.80
CA SER A 5 -3.58 -2.08 -18.04
C SER A 5 -3.18 -1.68 -19.46
N PHE A 6 -2.12 -0.88 -19.61
CA PHE A 6 -1.56 -0.54 -20.93
C PHE A 6 -0.16 -1.12 -21.09
N TYR A 7 0.21 -1.46 -22.33
CA TYR A 7 1.45 -2.16 -22.67
C TYR A 7 2.61 -1.23 -23.06
N ASN A 8 2.41 0.09 -23.07
CA ASN A 8 3.43 1.02 -23.55
C ASN A 8 3.47 2.33 -22.74
N LYS A 9 4.68 2.73 -22.32
CA LYS A 9 4.94 3.91 -21.46
C LYS A 9 4.66 5.23 -22.17
N THR A 10 4.88 5.26 -23.49
CA THR A 10 4.90 6.51 -24.28
C THR A 10 3.51 7.05 -24.63
N ASN A 11 2.45 6.25 -24.49
CA ASN A 11 1.08 6.63 -24.87
C ASN A 11 0.12 6.56 -23.67
N LEU A 12 0.60 6.84 -22.47
CA LEU A 12 -0.26 6.87 -21.29
C LEU A 12 -1.02 8.21 -21.25
N PRO A 13 -2.36 8.20 -21.14
CA PRO A 13 -3.10 9.42 -20.88
C PRO A 13 -2.61 10.02 -19.56
N SER A 14 -2.60 11.34 -19.43
CA SER A 14 -2.30 11.97 -18.13
C SER A 14 -3.45 11.74 -17.14
N ASN A 15 -3.19 11.99 -15.85
CA ASN A 15 -4.26 11.99 -14.85
C ASN A 15 -5.37 12.99 -15.21
N GLU A 16 -5.00 14.15 -15.75
CA GLU A 16 -5.95 15.17 -16.20
C GLU A 16 -6.79 14.66 -17.37
N ASP A 17 -6.17 14.00 -18.35
CA ASP A 17 -6.90 13.42 -19.49
C ASP A 17 -7.93 12.40 -19.01
N ILE A 18 -7.56 11.52 -18.08
CA ILE A 18 -8.47 10.52 -17.51
C ILE A 18 -9.59 11.21 -16.72
N GLN A 19 -9.28 12.15 -15.83
CA GLN A 19 -10.29 12.85 -15.03
C GLN A 19 -11.26 13.64 -15.90
N ASN A 20 -10.77 14.25 -16.99
CA ASN A 20 -11.60 14.95 -17.97
C ASN A 20 -12.61 14.04 -18.68
N THR A 21 -12.36 12.73 -18.77
CA THR A 21 -13.37 11.78 -19.30
C THR A 21 -14.60 11.64 -18.40
N PHE A 22 -14.48 12.05 -17.13
CA PHE A 22 -15.57 12.01 -16.14
C PHE A 22 -16.12 13.40 -15.80
N LYS A 23 -15.79 14.45 -16.56
CA LYS A 23 -16.21 15.83 -16.26
C LYS A 23 -17.73 16.01 -16.13
N ASP A 24 -18.51 15.19 -16.83
CA ASP A 24 -19.98 15.23 -16.83
C ASP A 24 -20.60 14.34 -15.74
N PHE A 25 -19.76 13.60 -15.00
CA PHE A 25 -20.18 12.73 -13.90
C PHE A 25 -20.47 13.59 -12.67
N LYS A 26 -21.76 13.88 -12.46
CA LYS A 26 -22.21 14.66 -11.30
C LYS A 26 -22.00 13.86 -10.01
N ASP A 27 -21.73 14.60 -8.93
CA ASP A 27 -21.74 14.17 -7.53
C ASP A 27 -20.48 13.50 -6.95
N ASN A 28 -19.40 13.30 -7.70
CA ASN A 28 -18.12 12.87 -7.11
C ASN A 28 -16.90 13.46 -7.81
N GLN A 29 -15.98 14.02 -7.03
CA GLN A 29 -14.64 14.33 -7.54
C GLN A 29 -13.96 13.02 -7.91
N ILE A 30 -13.58 12.86 -9.18
CA ILE A 30 -12.85 11.68 -9.65
C ILE A 30 -11.36 11.91 -9.49
N ILE A 31 -10.69 10.96 -8.86
CA ILE A 31 -9.23 10.92 -8.73
C ILE A 31 -8.71 9.81 -9.60
N SER A 32 -7.58 10.08 -10.27
CA SER A 32 -6.83 9.09 -11.02
C SER A 32 -5.37 9.05 -10.58
N CYS A 33 -4.79 7.85 -10.64
CA CYS A 33 -3.36 7.64 -10.46
C CYS A 33 -2.88 6.63 -11.51
N ILE A 34 -1.68 6.84 -12.05
CA ILE A 34 -1.09 5.99 -13.06
C ILE A 34 0.26 5.53 -12.57
N ASP A 35 0.41 4.22 -12.52
CA ASP A 35 1.65 3.54 -12.19
C ASP A 35 2.23 2.91 -13.44
N TYR A 36 3.56 2.90 -13.53
CA TYR A 36 4.28 2.20 -14.57
C TYR A 36 5.28 1.22 -13.95
N PHE A 37 5.13 -0.05 -14.33
CA PHE A 37 5.94 -1.17 -13.89
C PHE A 37 6.91 -1.52 -15.02
N GLU A 38 8.16 -1.06 -14.90
CA GLU A 38 9.21 -1.15 -15.91
C GLU A 38 9.60 -2.62 -16.18
N LYS A 39 9.76 -3.44 -15.14
CA LYS A 39 10.15 -4.86 -15.32
C LYS A 39 9.03 -5.64 -16.04
N ARG A 40 7.77 -5.32 -15.74
CA ARG A 40 6.60 -5.94 -16.39
C ARG A 40 6.20 -5.28 -17.71
N LYS A 41 6.81 -4.14 -18.08
CA LYS A 41 6.43 -3.32 -19.23
C LYS A 41 4.93 -3.07 -19.32
N ARG A 42 4.33 -2.76 -18.16
CA ARG A 42 2.89 -2.55 -18.02
C ARG A 42 2.64 -1.32 -17.18
N SER A 43 1.62 -0.55 -17.54
CA SER A 43 1.07 0.44 -16.64
C SER A 43 -0.23 -0.04 -16.02
N ARG A 44 -0.61 0.62 -14.94
CA ARG A 44 -1.91 0.48 -14.30
C ARG A 44 -2.47 1.86 -14.05
N CYS A 45 -3.73 2.05 -14.41
CA CYS A 45 -4.50 3.22 -14.02
C CYS A 45 -5.48 2.83 -12.91
N HIS A 46 -5.45 3.57 -11.81
CA HIS A 46 -6.46 3.54 -10.76
C HIS A 46 -7.37 4.74 -10.92
N VAL A 47 -8.69 4.51 -11.01
CA VAL A 47 -9.70 5.56 -11.03
C VAL A 47 -10.73 5.31 -9.94
N TYR A 48 -11.04 6.35 -9.18
CA TYR A 48 -11.99 6.25 -8.09
C TYR A 48 -12.67 7.57 -7.73
N SER A 49 -13.85 7.47 -7.09
CA SER A 49 -14.60 8.59 -6.55
C SER A 49 -14.03 9.07 -5.22
N TYR A 50 -14.16 10.37 -4.96
CA TYR A 50 -13.89 10.97 -3.67
C TYR A 50 -15.19 11.56 -3.08
N PRO A 51 -15.62 11.13 -1.88
CA PRO A 51 -14.96 10.14 -1.03
C PRO A 51 -15.05 8.70 -1.59
N TYR A 52 -14.04 7.90 -1.29
CA TYR A 52 -14.00 6.50 -1.68
C TYR A 52 -14.90 5.66 -0.77
N GLN A 53 -15.89 4.98 -1.34
CA GLN A 53 -16.91 4.26 -0.57
C GLN A 53 -16.75 2.73 -0.59
N LEU A 54 -15.83 2.19 -1.38
CA LEU A 54 -15.63 0.75 -1.45
C LEU A 54 -14.80 0.26 -0.26
N LYS A 55 -15.00 -1.02 0.09
CA LYS A 55 -14.30 -1.68 1.20
C LYS A 55 -12.86 -2.10 0.88
N HIS A 56 -12.56 -2.31 -0.40
CA HIS A 56 -11.25 -2.76 -0.86
C HIS A 56 -10.52 -1.67 -1.62
N TYR A 57 -9.20 -1.58 -1.41
CA TYR A 57 -8.28 -0.82 -2.26
C TYR A 57 -7.13 -1.73 -2.66
N ASP A 58 -7.15 -2.15 -3.92
CA ASP A 58 -6.18 -3.12 -4.42
C ASP A 58 -4.97 -2.50 -5.08
N ASN A 59 -3.83 -3.17 -4.88
CA ASN A 59 -2.53 -2.92 -5.48
C ASN A 59 -2.00 -1.49 -5.35
N ILE A 60 -2.04 -0.94 -4.15
CA ILE A 60 -1.42 0.34 -3.82
C ILE A 60 0.10 0.26 -4.03
N THR A 61 0.66 1.24 -4.72
CA THR A 61 2.09 1.35 -5.07
C THR A 61 2.78 2.46 -4.25
N ASN A 62 4.10 2.61 -4.39
CA ASN A 62 4.85 3.71 -3.79
C ASN A 62 4.40 5.11 -4.25
N ASN A 63 3.69 5.23 -5.37
CA ASN A 63 3.16 6.51 -5.86
C ASN A 63 1.89 6.96 -5.13
N PHE A 64 1.40 6.16 -4.18
CA PHE A 64 0.26 6.51 -3.35
C PHE A 64 0.46 7.86 -2.64
N ARG A 65 -0.42 8.80 -2.93
CA ARG A 65 -0.35 10.20 -2.46
C ARG A 65 -1.18 10.44 -1.20
N ASP A 66 -1.19 9.47 -0.29
CA ASP A 66 -1.97 9.52 0.95
C ASP A 66 -3.47 9.88 0.73
N GLY A 67 -4.17 10.33 1.77
CA GLY A 67 -5.61 10.56 1.79
C GLY A 67 -6.34 9.71 2.84
N LEU A 68 -7.60 10.05 3.14
CA LEU A 68 -8.37 9.39 4.20
C LEU A 68 -9.49 8.51 3.63
N PHE A 69 -9.36 7.19 3.79
CA PHE A 69 -10.25 6.19 3.21
C PHE A 69 -11.05 5.48 4.29
N LYS A 70 -12.07 6.17 4.84
CA LYS A 70 -12.84 5.70 6.01
C LYS A 70 -13.62 4.39 5.77
N CYS A 71 -13.96 4.07 4.52
CA CYS A 71 -14.74 2.88 4.19
C CYS A 71 -13.87 1.67 3.83
N VAL A 72 -12.57 1.87 3.61
CA VAL A 72 -11.66 0.81 3.18
C VAL A 72 -11.16 0.04 4.39
N CYS A 73 -11.46 -1.25 4.43
CA CYS A 73 -10.98 -2.18 5.45
C CYS A 73 -10.06 -3.27 4.88
N GLU A 74 -9.94 -3.38 3.55
CA GLU A 74 -9.07 -4.37 2.88
C GLU A 74 -8.12 -3.67 1.91
N VAL A 75 -6.82 -3.85 2.11
CA VAL A 75 -5.77 -3.26 1.27
C VAL A 75 -4.81 -4.32 0.78
N SER A 76 -4.49 -4.26 -0.53
CA SER A 76 -3.35 -4.97 -1.09
C SER A 76 -2.28 -4.00 -1.59
N LEU A 77 -1.02 -4.28 -1.27
CA LEU A 77 0.15 -3.50 -1.64
C LEU A 77 0.95 -4.25 -2.69
N TYR A 78 1.34 -3.58 -3.76
CA TYR A 78 2.17 -4.16 -4.81
C TYR A 78 3.02 -3.10 -5.50
N ASP A 79 4.33 -3.36 -5.64
CA ASP A 79 5.23 -2.51 -6.42
C ASP A 79 6.45 -3.33 -6.90
N GLU A 80 7.15 -2.82 -7.93
CA GLU A 80 8.45 -3.31 -8.38
C GLU A 80 9.63 -2.75 -7.59
N HIS A 81 9.37 -1.71 -6.79
CA HIS A 81 10.30 -1.08 -5.86
C HIS A 81 9.99 -1.48 -4.40
N PRO A 82 10.98 -1.52 -3.50
CA PRO A 82 10.75 -1.84 -2.10
C PRO A 82 9.75 -0.88 -1.42
N PHE A 83 9.00 -1.38 -0.44
CA PHE A 83 8.25 -0.54 0.49
C PHE A 83 9.09 -0.28 1.74
N GLU A 84 9.42 0.98 2.01
CA GLU A 84 10.16 1.35 3.23
C GLU A 84 9.21 1.59 4.41
N HIS A 85 9.72 1.70 5.63
CA HIS A 85 8.90 1.85 6.84
C HIS A 85 7.92 3.04 6.77
N GLU A 86 8.36 4.17 6.22
CA GLU A 86 7.53 5.36 6.03
C GLU A 86 6.31 5.09 5.16
N PHE A 87 6.40 4.14 4.22
CA PHE A 87 5.27 3.75 3.40
C PHE A 87 4.16 3.15 4.26
N PHE A 88 4.50 2.23 5.18
CA PHE A 88 3.54 1.59 6.08
C PHE A 88 2.91 2.57 7.07
N LEU A 89 3.66 3.59 7.50
CA LEU A 89 3.11 4.70 8.28
C LEU A 89 2.02 5.45 7.51
N ARG A 90 2.23 5.75 6.22
CA ARG A 90 1.21 6.38 5.38
C ARG A 90 -0.01 5.47 5.22
N ILE A 91 0.20 4.17 5.01
CA ILE A 91 -0.91 3.20 4.91
C ILE A 91 -1.76 3.22 6.19
N THR A 92 -1.18 3.11 7.39
CA THR A 92 -2.01 3.11 8.60
C THR A 92 -2.75 4.42 8.84
N GLN A 93 -2.19 5.55 8.42
CA GLN A 93 -2.85 6.87 8.54
C GLN A 93 -4.00 7.01 7.54
N SER A 94 -3.83 6.47 6.34
CA SER A 94 -4.84 6.53 5.28
C SER A 94 -6.02 5.59 5.49
N PHE A 95 -5.78 4.45 6.14
CA PHE A 95 -6.75 3.36 6.30
C PHE A 95 -6.99 3.07 7.80
N PRO A 96 -7.72 3.94 8.52
CA PRO A 96 -7.88 3.82 9.97
C PRO A 96 -8.65 2.58 10.41
N LEU A 97 -9.48 1.98 9.54
CA LEU A 97 -10.27 0.78 9.82
C LEU A 97 -9.73 -0.46 9.09
N LEU A 98 -8.42 -0.50 8.84
CA LEU A 98 -7.80 -1.59 8.10
C LEU A 98 -7.88 -2.92 8.87
N GLU A 99 -8.61 -3.87 8.32
CA GLU A 99 -8.82 -5.22 8.86
C GLU A 99 -7.95 -6.27 8.14
N THR A 100 -7.74 -6.11 6.83
CA THR A 100 -6.90 -7.01 6.04
C THR A 100 -5.82 -6.26 5.27
N LEU A 101 -4.56 -6.64 5.49
CA LEU A 101 -3.41 -6.14 4.76
C LEU A 101 -2.72 -7.29 4.02
N THR A 102 -2.60 -7.16 2.71
CA THR A 102 -1.80 -8.06 1.87
C THR A 102 -0.59 -7.32 1.31
N VAL A 103 0.60 -7.85 1.54
CA VAL A 103 1.86 -7.29 1.01
C VAL A 103 2.41 -8.23 -0.06
N ILE A 104 2.51 -7.73 -1.29
CA ILE A 104 3.03 -8.46 -2.45
C ILE A 104 4.24 -7.69 -2.97
N ASN A 105 5.41 -7.99 -2.41
CA ASN A 105 6.64 -7.32 -2.80
C ASN A 105 7.84 -8.23 -2.52
N GLU A 106 8.47 -8.72 -3.57
CA GLU A 106 9.64 -9.60 -3.47
C GLU A 106 10.96 -8.82 -3.28
N GLN A 107 10.92 -7.48 -3.37
CA GLN A 107 12.10 -6.67 -3.22
C GLN A 107 12.47 -6.51 -1.74
N ARG A 108 13.75 -6.68 -1.45
CA ARG A 108 14.38 -6.40 -0.16
C ARG A 108 14.25 -4.91 0.18
N GLN A 109 14.00 -4.58 1.45
CA GLN A 109 13.99 -3.18 1.89
C GLN A 109 15.41 -2.61 1.84
N ASN A 110 15.56 -1.38 1.33
CA ASN A 110 16.87 -0.73 1.30
C ASN A 110 17.23 -0.19 2.68
N ASN A 111 16.25 0.33 3.41
CA ASN A 111 16.44 1.01 4.70
C ASN A 111 15.78 0.23 5.83
N LYS A 112 16.31 -0.97 6.15
CA LYS A 112 15.89 -1.78 7.31
C LYS A 112 15.93 -1.02 8.64
N ARG A 113 16.85 -0.06 8.74
CA ARG A 113 17.00 0.83 9.89
C ARG A 113 16.57 2.21 9.45
N PHE A 114 15.52 2.72 10.08
CA PHE A 114 15.16 4.12 9.99
C PHE A 114 16.42 4.95 10.25
N ARG A 115 16.68 5.98 9.42
CA ARG A 115 17.71 6.96 9.74
C ARG A 115 17.37 7.48 11.12
N LYS A 116 18.19 7.17 12.13
CA LYS A 116 18.02 7.70 13.49
C LYS A 116 17.97 9.23 13.36
N SER A 117 16.76 9.78 13.41
CA SER A 117 16.57 11.18 13.72
C SER A 117 17.27 11.40 15.06
N LYS A 118 18.19 12.36 15.13
CA LYS A 118 18.88 12.74 16.37
C LYS A 118 17.94 13.34 17.43
N ASN A 119 16.63 13.35 17.19
CA ASN A 119 15.63 13.96 18.05
C ASN A 119 14.77 12.88 18.72
N GLU A 120 14.60 13.04 20.03
CA GLU A 120 14.19 12.11 21.08
C GLU A 120 12.75 11.57 21.02
N ASN A 121 12.07 11.60 19.87
CA ASN A 121 10.70 11.10 19.74
C ASN A 121 10.66 9.75 19.03
N GLU A 122 11.22 8.71 19.67
CA GLU A 122 11.18 7.33 19.15
C GLU A 122 9.75 6.74 19.14
N ASP A 123 8.85 7.23 20.00
CA ASP A 123 7.45 6.77 20.10
C ASP A 123 6.55 7.19 18.92
N LEU A 124 6.92 8.23 18.16
CA LEU A 124 6.11 8.73 17.03
C LEU A 124 6.23 7.89 15.74
N LEU A 125 7.05 6.83 15.76
CA LEU A 125 7.43 6.09 14.55
C LEU A 125 6.94 4.62 14.53
N ILE A 126 6.23 4.18 15.57
CA ILE A 126 5.64 2.84 15.62
C ILE A 126 4.39 2.80 14.74
N VAL A 127 4.37 1.92 13.73
CA VAL A 127 3.20 1.67 12.90
C VAL A 127 2.24 0.81 13.72
N LYS A 128 1.05 1.33 14.03
CA LYS A 128 0.04 0.61 14.82
C LYS A 128 -1.11 0.18 13.92
N TYR A 129 -1.45 -1.11 13.94
CA TYR A 129 -2.57 -1.66 13.19
C TYR A 129 -3.65 -2.19 14.16
N PRO A 130 -4.43 -1.28 14.78
CA PRO A 130 -5.33 -1.65 15.88
C PRO A 130 -6.49 -2.55 15.46
N HIS A 131 -6.94 -2.44 14.21
CA HIS A 131 -8.09 -3.18 13.69
C HIS A 131 -7.70 -4.34 12.78
N LEU A 132 -6.39 -4.60 12.61
CA LEU A 132 -5.94 -5.63 11.70
C LEU A 132 -6.27 -7.01 12.27
N ILE A 133 -6.95 -7.80 11.47
CA ILE A 133 -7.36 -9.18 11.78
C ILE A 133 -6.61 -10.15 10.87
N GLN A 134 -6.21 -9.72 9.67
CA GLN A 134 -5.49 -10.58 8.72
C GLN A 134 -4.29 -9.85 8.11
N LEU A 135 -3.12 -10.49 8.21
CA LEU A 135 -1.88 -10.04 7.55
C LEU A 135 -1.38 -11.13 6.60
N ASN A 136 -1.31 -10.84 5.30
CA ASN A 136 -0.83 -11.77 4.29
C ASN A 136 0.51 -11.32 3.70
N LEU A 137 1.55 -12.10 3.95
CA LEU A 137 2.94 -11.89 3.55
C LEU A 137 3.49 -13.04 2.68
N ARG A 138 2.62 -13.86 2.08
CA ARG A 138 3.03 -15.06 1.31
C ARG A 138 3.95 -14.76 0.13
N GLU A 139 3.76 -13.61 -0.50
CA GLU A 139 4.52 -13.14 -1.67
C GLU A 139 5.41 -11.93 -1.31
N ALA A 140 5.71 -11.78 -0.01
CA ALA A 140 6.57 -10.71 0.50
C ALA A 140 7.99 -11.24 0.77
N HIS A 141 8.99 -10.40 0.51
CA HIS A 141 10.36 -10.61 0.97
C HIS A 141 10.43 -10.74 2.50
N THR A 142 11.43 -11.47 3.02
CA THR A 142 11.56 -11.74 4.47
C THR A 142 11.70 -10.49 5.33
N ASP A 143 12.28 -9.42 4.78
CA ASP A 143 12.37 -8.12 5.44
C ASP A 143 11.02 -7.60 5.93
N TYR A 144 9.94 -7.80 5.17
CA TYR A 144 8.60 -7.41 5.62
C TYR A 144 8.15 -8.29 6.78
N HIS A 145 8.50 -9.58 6.79
CA HIS A 145 8.20 -10.47 7.92
C HIS A 145 8.92 -9.97 9.17
N GLU A 146 10.20 -9.58 9.04
CA GLU A 146 10.98 -8.98 10.12
C GLU A 146 10.30 -7.71 10.66
N GLN A 147 9.92 -6.78 9.79
CA GLN A 147 9.30 -5.52 10.20
C GLN A 147 7.95 -5.74 10.94
N PHE A 148 7.14 -6.69 10.49
CA PHE A 148 5.81 -6.91 11.08
C PHE A 148 5.83 -7.78 12.34
N LEU A 149 6.79 -8.70 12.47
CA LEU A 149 6.76 -9.75 13.51
C LEU A 149 7.86 -9.65 14.56
N PHE A 150 9.03 -9.14 14.17
CA PHE A 150 10.23 -9.17 15.02
C PHE A 150 10.73 -7.77 15.38
N ASP A 151 10.36 -6.74 14.61
CA ASP A 151 10.74 -5.37 14.89
C ASP A 151 9.74 -4.70 15.86
N THR A 152 10.27 -4.03 16.88
CA THR A 152 9.52 -3.19 17.84
C THR A 152 8.77 -2.02 17.19
N LYS A 153 8.98 -1.78 15.89
CA LYS A 153 8.40 -0.67 15.14
C LYS A 153 7.02 -0.95 14.55
N THR A 154 6.50 -2.16 14.67
CA THR A 154 5.13 -2.48 14.28
C THR A 154 4.38 -3.07 15.46
N CYS A 155 3.20 -2.50 15.76
CA CYS A 155 2.30 -3.02 16.75
C CYS A 155 1.07 -3.61 16.05
N LEU A 156 0.95 -4.92 16.14
CA LEU A 156 -0.17 -5.70 15.64
C LEU A 156 -1.18 -5.96 16.76
N SER A 157 -2.46 -6.12 16.43
CA SER A 157 -3.45 -6.64 17.37
C SER A 157 -3.10 -8.08 17.79
N ASN A 158 -3.45 -8.48 19.00
CA ASN A 158 -3.09 -9.79 19.55
C ASN A 158 -3.72 -10.97 18.77
N ASP A 159 -4.82 -10.74 18.05
CA ASP A 159 -5.59 -11.77 17.36
C ASP A 159 -5.40 -11.79 15.83
N VAL A 160 -4.26 -11.27 15.34
CA VAL A 160 -4.01 -11.19 13.90
C VAL A 160 -3.70 -12.57 13.32
N HIS A 161 -4.49 -13.01 12.35
CA HIS A 161 -4.22 -14.16 11.52
C HIS A 161 -3.13 -13.85 10.48
N ILE A 162 -1.93 -14.37 10.70
CA ILE A 162 -0.79 -14.16 9.80
C ILE A 162 -0.65 -15.31 8.80
N ARG A 163 -0.58 -14.97 7.52
CA ARG A 163 -0.30 -15.90 6.42
C ARG A 163 1.08 -15.60 5.85
N MET A 164 2.01 -16.52 6.01
CA MET A 164 3.38 -16.41 5.49
C MET A 164 3.79 -17.67 4.73
N ASN A 165 4.82 -17.56 3.89
CA ASN A 165 5.37 -18.71 3.18
C ASN A 165 6.38 -19.46 4.06
N TYR A 166 6.02 -20.67 4.51
CA TYR A 166 6.81 -21.50 5.45
C TYR A 166 8.26 -21.78 5.02
N ARG A 167 8.58 -21.68 3.72
CA ARG A 167 9.95 -21.93 3.25
C ARG A 167 10.97 -20.90 3.73
N LEU A 168 10.51 -19.72 4.15
CA LEU A 168 11.36 -18.62 4.61
C LEU A 168 11.52 -18.56 6.14
N ALA A 169 10.67 -19.26 6.91
CA ALA A 169 10.71 -19.30 8.38
C ALA A 169 11.70 -20.34 8.96
N LYS A 170 12.40 -21.09 8.09
CA LYS A 170 13.49 -22.00 8.47
C LYS A 170 14.85 -21.38 8.13
N LYS A 171 15.35 -20.49 8.98
CA LYS A 171 16.77 -20.11 9.02
C LYS A 171 17.22 -20.07 10.45
#